data_AF-A0AAW7G0Q3-F1
#
_entry.id   AF-A0AAW7G0Q3-F1
#
_cell.length_a   1.000
_cell.length_b   1.000
_cell.length_c   1.000
_cell.angle_alpha   90.00
_cell.angle_beta   90.00
_cell.angle_gamma   90.00
#
_symmetry.space_group_name_H-M   'P 1'
#
loop_
_entity.id
_entity.type
_entity.pdbx_description
1 polymer ?
#
loop_
_entity_poly.entity_id
_entity_poly.type
_entity_poly.pdbx_seq_one_letter_code
_entity_poly.pdbx_strand_id
1 'polypeptide(L)'
;MRIKVTMPGGKAGMVECSNAGTLVIVEGDITQDDMRNALNGVRPNSAVGEVNSLNADAHLVLRSLESAGWQVDWPEVDAGDDDPNDEDTPNIASTIH
;
A
#
# COMPACT_ATOMS: atom_id res chain seq x y z
N MET A 1 13.12 4.37 0.46
CA MET A 1 12.67 3.72 1.72
C MET A 1 12.83 2.22 1.57
N ARG A 2 13.29 1.50 2.60
CA ARG A 2 13.47 0.03 2.54
C ARG A 2 12.43 -0.67 3.39
N ILE A 3 11.78 -1.67 2.81
CA ILE A 3 10.66 -2.42 3.41
C ILE A 3 10.95 -3.90 3.29
N LYS A 4 10.81 -4.63 4.40
CA LYS A 4 10.91 -6.08 4.39
C LYS A 4 9.58 -6.65 3.92
N VAL A 5 9.66 -7.64 3.02
CA VAL A 5 8.50 -8.37 2.54
C VAL A 5 8.74 -9.87 2.68
N THR A 6 7.71 -10.61 3.05
CA THR A 6 7.75 -12.07 3.20
C THR A 6 6.61 -12.69 2.41
N MET A 7 6.94 -13.60 1.49
CA MET A 7 5.96 -14.27 0.66
C MET A 7 5.28 -15.42 1.42
N PRO A 8 4.05 -15.81 1.01
CA PRO A 8 3.45 -17.07 1.45
C PRO A 8 4.38 -18.25 1.13
N GLY A 9 4.78 -19.00 2.15
CA GLY A 9 5.79 -20.06 2.02
C GLY A 9 7.17 -19.70 2.58
N GLY A 10 7.35 -18.49 3.11
CA GLY A 10 8.42 -18.17 4.05
C GLY A 10 9.69 -17.58 3.45
N LYS A 11 9.78 -17.40 2.13
CA LYS A 11 10.89 -16.61 1.56
C LYS A 11 10.68 -15.14 1.90
N ALA A 12 11.75 -14.47 2.26
CA ALA A 12 11.73 -13.04 2.58
C ALA A 12 12.79 -12.29 1.79
N GLY A 13 12.58 -10.99 1.67
CA GLY A 13 13.56 -10.08 1.12
C GLY A 13 13.29 -8.64 1.49
N MET A 14 14.23 -7.78 1.14
CA MET A 14 14.14 -6.35 1.33
C MET A 14 13.93 -5.69 -0.03
N VAL A 15 12.94 -4.81 -0.11
CA VAL A 15 12.68 -3.99 -1.28
C VAL A 15 12.92 -2.53 -0.98
N GLU A 16 13.47 -1.81 -1.94
CA GLU A 16 13.63 -0.38 -1.89
C GLU A 16 12.56 0.27 -2.76
N CYS A 17 11.74 1.10 -2.11
CA CYS A 17 10.83 2.03 -2.77
C CYS A 17 11.63 3.28 -3.14
N SER A 18 11.86 3.48 -4.43
CA SER A 18 12.54 4.66 -4.95
C SER A 18 11.60 5.87 -4.96
N ASN A 19 12.17 7.09 -4.92
CA ASN A 19 11.39 8.32 -5.07
C ASN A 19 10.76 8.46 -6.47
N ALA A 20 11.18 7.63 -7.43
CA ALA A 20 10.58 7.56 -8.76
C ALA A 20 9.34 6.65 -8.80
N GLY A 21 8.88 6.15 -7.64
CA GLY A 21 7.73 5.26 -7.54
C GLY A 21 8.03 3.80 -7.88
N THR A 22 9.26 3.45 -8.27
CA THR A 22 9.61 2.08 -8.64
C THR A 22 9.99 1.23 -7.42
N LEU A 23 9.58 -0.03 -7.46
CA LEU A 23 9.92 -1.04 -6.46
C LEU A 23 11.08 -1.90 -6.95
N VAL A 24 12.17 -1.95 -6.18
CA VAL A 24 13.39 -2.70 -6.53
C VAL A 24 13.74 -3.66 -5.41
N ILE A 25 13.96 -4.93 -5.72
CA ILE A 25 14.47 -5.91 -4.74
C ILE A 25 15.96 -5.63 -4.53
N VAL A 26 16.37 -5.43 -3.29
CA VAL A 26 17.77 -5.12 -2.92
C VAL A 26 18.45 -6.24 -2.14
N GLU A 27 17.68 -7.11 -1.49
CA GLU A 27 18.21 -8.25 -0.72
C GLU A 27 17.18 -9.38 -0.58
N GLY A 28 17.65 -10.60 -0.35
CA GLY A 28 16.83 -11.77 0.01
C GLY A 28 16.57 -12.76 -1.12
N ASP A 29 15.73 -13.74 -0.84
CA ASP A 29 15.49 -14.91 -1.70
C ASP A 29 14.25 -14.76 -2.61
N ILE A 30 13.55 -13.63 -2.53
CA ILE A 30 12.40 -13.31 -3.37
C ILE A 30 12.85 -12.78 -4.73
N THR A 31 12.09 -13.08 -5.76
CA THR A 31 12.34 -12.61 -7.12
C THR A 31 11.21 -11.71 -7.63
N GLN A 32 11.46 -10.96 -8.70
CA GLN A 32 10.38 -10.20 -9.37
C GLN A 32 9.29 -11.12 -9.91
N ASP A 33 9.63 -12.34 -10.33
CA ASP A 33 8.65 -13.30 -10.84
C ASP A 33 7.74 -13.83 -9.73
N ASP A 34 8.25 -14.04 -8.52
CA ASP A 34 7.42 -14.36 -7.35
C ASP A 34 6.36 -13.26 -7.12
N MET A 35 6.77 -11.99 -7.19
CA MET A 35 5.86 -10.86 -7.05
C MET A 35 4.85 -10.76 -8.19
N ARG A 36 5.28 -10.91 -9.45
CA ARG A 36 4.37 -10.91 -10.62
C ARG A 36 3.33 -12.01 -10.51
N ASN A 37 3.76 -13.21 -10.10
CA ASN A 37 2.86 -14.34 -9.95
C ASN A 37 1.79 -14.08 -8.88
N ALA A 38 2.16 -13.47 -7.76
CA ALA A 38 1.21 -13.06 -6.73
C ALA A 38 0.21 -12.01 -7.24
N LEU A 39 0.70 -10.98 -7.94
CA LEU A 39 -0.14 -9.92 -8.50
C LEU A 39 -1.08 -10.39 -9.61
N ASN A 40 -0.75 -11.47 -10.32
CA ASN A 40 -1.61 -12.03 -11.37
C ASN A 40 -2.98 -12.48 -10.83
N GLY A 41 -3.05 -12.86 -9.55
CA GLY A 41 -4.30 -13.21 -8.87
C GLY A 41 -5.11 -12.01 -8.37
N VAL A 42 -4.51 -10.82 -8.34
CA VAL A 42 -5.14 -9.60 -7.82
C VAL A 42 -6.01 -8.97 -8.89
N ARG A 43 -7.27 -8.66 -8.53
CA ARG A 43 -8.14 -7.85 -9.39
C ARG A 43 -7.83 -6.37 -9.11
N PRO A 44 -7.29 -5.61 -10.08
CA PRO A 44 -6.99 -4.21 -9.87
C PRO A 44 -8.27 -3.43 -9.56
N ASN A 45 -8.21 -2.56 -8.55
CA ASN A 45 -9.33 -1.76 -8.08
C ASN A 45 -8.83 -0.37 -7.66
N SER A 46 -9.18 0.64 -8.46
CA SER A 46 -8.75 2.01 -8.23
C SER A 46 -9.32 2.64 -6.96
N ALA A 47 -10.48 2.18 -6.47
CA ALA A 47 -11.11 2.72 -5.26
C ALA A 47 -10.30 2.42 -3.99
N VAL A 48 -9.51 1.34 -3.99
CA VAL A 48 -8.68 0.89 -2.87
C VAL A 48 -7.19 0.88 -3.18
N GLY A 49 -6.80 1.35 -4.38
CA GLY A 49 -5.41 1.41 -4.81
C GLY A 49 -4.78 0.06 -5.15
N GLU A 50 -5.56 -0.95 -5.54
CA GLU A 50 -5.04 -2.27 -5.92
C GLU A 50 -4.61 -2.30 -7.39
N VAL A 51 -3.43 -2.87 -7.64
CA VAL A 51 -2.78 -2.99 -8.94
C VAL A 51 -2.32 -4.43 -9.15
N ASN A 52 -2.23 -4.85 -10.41
CA ASN A 52 -1.78 -6.19 -10.79
C ASN A 52 -0.44 -6.18 -11.56
N SER A 53 0.31 -5.08 -11.46
CA SER A 53 1.55 -4.87 -12.21
C SER A 53 2.60 -4.17 -11.35
N LEU A 54 3.87 -4.58 -11.52
CA LEU A 54 5.04 -3.98 -10.86
C LEU A 54 5.41 -2.59 -11.41
N ASN A 55 4.80 -2.16 -12.52
CA ASN A 55 5.06 -0.85 -13.12
C ASN A 55 4.29 0.29 -12.44
N ALA A 56 3.41 -0.03 -11.50
CA ALA A 56 2.69 0.94 -10.69
C ALA A 56 3.57 1.45 -9.53
N ASP A 57 3.08 2.47 -8.84
CA ASP A 57 3.76 3.01 -7.66
C ASP A 57 4.00 1.94 -6.60
N ALA A 58 5.20 1.97 -6.02
CA ALA A 58 5.69 0.97 -5.08
C ALA A 58 4.73 0.73 -3.90
N HIS A 59 4.08 1.78 -3.39
CA HIS A 59 3.11 1.66 -2.30
C HIS A 59 1.85 0.87 -2.72
N LEU A 60 1.33 1.10 -3.94
CA LEU A 60 0.19 0.35 -4.49
C LEU A 60 0.57 -1.11 -4.75
N VAL A 61 1.77 -1.33 -5.28
CA VAL A 61 2.31 -2.68 -5.51
C VAL A 61 2.40 -3.45 -4.21
N LEU A 62 3.00 -2.87 -3.17
CA LEU A 62 3.11 -3.48 -1.84
C LEU A 62 1.74 -3.76 -1.23
N ARG A 63 0.80 -2.82 -1.34
CA ARG A 63 -0.58 -3.00 -0.83
C ARG A 63 -1.29 -4.16 -1.52
N SER A 64 -1.07 -4.31 -2.82
CA SER A 64 -1.63 -5.40 -3.62
C SER A 64 -0.99 -6.75 -3.29
N LEU A 65 0.31 -6.77 -2.97
CA LEU A 65 0.99 -7.96 -2.46
C LEU A 65 0.43 -8.39 -1.09
N GLU A 66 0.09 -7.45 -0.21
CA GLU A 66 -0.61 -7.76 1.05
C GLU A 66 -1.96 -8.42 0.80
N SER A 67 -2.77 -7.89 -0.13
CA SER A 67 -4.03 -8.53 -0.55
C SER A 67 -3.82 -9.94 -1.12
N ALA A 68 -2.68 -10.20 -1.74
CA ALA A 68 -2.27 -11.52 -2.23
C ALA A 68 -1.69 -12.43 -1.12
N GLY A 69 -1.67 -11.97 0.14
CA GLY A 69 -1.25 -12.73 1.31
C GLY A 69 0.22 -12.57 1.70
N TRP A 70 0.95 -11.64 1.11
CA TRP A 70 2.32 -11.33 1.53
C TRP A 70 2.31 -10.52 2.82
N GLN A 71 3.31 -10.73 3.67
CA GLN A 71 3.53 -9.88 4.83
C GLN A 71 4.46 -8.74 4.43
N VAL A 72 4.03 -7.50 4.65
CA VAL A 72 4.79 -6.28 4.38
C VAL A 72 5.03 -5.56 5.70
N ASP A 73 6.31 -5.42 6.10
CA ASP A 73 6.70 -4.69 7.31
C ASP A 73 6.76 -3.19 7.00
N TRP A 74 5.59 -2.55 6.99
CA TRP A 74 5.50 -1.09 6.83
C TRP A 74 6.22 -0.38 7.98
N PRO A 75 7.00 0.67 7.70
CA PRO A 75 7.55 1.50 8.76
C PRO A 75 6.41 2.17 9.52
N GLU A 76 6.64 2.43 10.80
CA GLU A 76 5.75 3.27 11.59
C GLU A 76 5.71 4.66 10.92
N VAL A 77 4.56 4.98 10.33
CA VAL A 77 4.27 6.35 9.95
C VAL A 77 3.86 7.07 11.23
N ASP A 78 4.60 8.12 11.59
CA ASP A 78 4.15 9.05 12.62
C ASP A 78 2.80 9.57 12.10
N ALA A 79 1.71 9.08 12.70
CA ALA A 79 0.38 9.52 12.37
C ALA A 79 0.30 10.96 12.87
N GLY A 80 0.75 11.90 12.03
CA GLY A 80 0.63 13.31 12.29
C GLY A 80 -0.85 13.61 12.39
N ASP A 81 -1.35 13.63 13.62
CA ASP A 81 -2.56 14.28 14.11
C ASP A 81 -3.64 14.43 13.01
N ASP A 82 -4.15 13.30 12.51
CA ASP A 82 -5.47 13.28 11.89
C ASP A 82 -6.44 13.26 13.07
N ASP A 83 -6.56 14.41 13.74
CA ASP A 83 -7.59 14.67 14.73
C ASP A 83 -8.82 15.13 13.94
N PRO A 84 -9.84 14.26 13.75
CA PRO A 84 -11.11 14.67 13.21
C PRO A 84 -11.92 15.33 14.32
N ASN A 85 -11.49 16.46 14.89
CA ASN A 85 -12.38 17.34 15.64
C ASN A 85 -13.24 18.10 14.61
N ASP A 86 -14.39 17.57 14.19
CA ASP A 86 -15.67 17.47 14.91
C ASP A 86 -16.36 18.85 15.06
N GLU A 87 -17.50 18.95 14.37
CA GLU A 87 -18.61 19.92 14.47
C GLU A 87 -18.39 21.41 14.13
N ASP A 88 -18.77 21.80 12.91
CA ASP A 88 -19.56 23.04 12.73
C ASP A 88 -20.64 22.84 11.65
N THR A 89 -21.75 22.23 12.06
CA THR A 89 -23.04 22.51 11.41
C THR A 89 -24.14 22.73 12.44
N PRO A 90 -24.53 24.00 12.68
CA PRO A 90 -25.88 24.31 13.10
C PRO A 90 -26.67 24.93 11.94
N ASN A 91 -27.47 24.07 11.30
CA ASN A 91 -28.89 24.23 11.02
C ASN A 91 -29.43 25.65 10.68
N ILE A 92 -29.71 25.86 9.39
CA ILE A 92 -30.72 26.74 8.75
C ILE A 92 -31.45 27.78 9.63
N ALA A 93 -31.15 29.06 9.39
CA ALA A 93 -32.03 30.16 9.75
C ALA A 93 -33.29 30.16 8.87
N SER A 94 -34.39 29.60 9.37
CA SER A 94 -35.73 29.91 8.88
C SER A 94 -36.18 31.22 9.52
N THR A 95 -35.92 32.35 8.87
CA THR A 95 -36.56 33.63 9.24
C THR A 95 -37.97 33.65 8.62
N ILE A 96 -38.97 33.44 9.47
CA ILE A 96 -40.35 33.82 9.21
C ILE A 96 -40.67 34.92 10.21
N HIS A 97 -40.75 36.18 9.77
CA HIS A 97 -41.86 37.07 10.12
C HIS A 97 -41.92 38.32 9.23
#